data_AF-A0A2P7TG07-F1
#
_entry.id   AF-A0A2P7TG07-F1
#
_cell.length_a   1.000
_cell.length_b   1.000
_cell.length_c   1.000
_cell.angle_alpha   90.00
_cell.angle_beta   90.00
_cell.angle_gamma   90.00
#
_symmetry.space_group_name_H-M   'P 1'
#
loop_
_entity.id
_entity.type
_entity.pdbx_description
1 polymer ?
#
loop_
_entity_poly.entity_id
_entity_poly.type
_entity_poly.pdbx_seq_one_letter_code
_entity_poly.pdbx_strand_id
1 'polypeptide(L)'
;MRIAPVSAFLLLVPIFLFLPACVYQEKGCTDITALNYNPNAMSDNGSCLYALPVPDTYRFKRGDSTSVDYKEQVVLNLLIETICTTIKNLAEPGAQPIDAAILTQIYQSSSYNGAILSSTGGYAPLAETFTQIATGQRLSANVVNTFKADSMLLTWFDSIAVRSQNGMYLGSPAVYTTTSGFNMLAAVQTTLQASVSCANGVNIIKNISANANNLLSGTHNYTPMEHAWDKAWGFFGAAACWPAFETTVWSEQNFMDYDVNDTINFASEYNFLYAGEAARRDLINDGQTNFSQTLFAAWAGGRTAITNQTEVLRSEARQTILDEWERLIAATAVHYLNALKTDMSLLGTPGEDTGKLNSNFTYLWAYLNSLYYFTPPKADVPDMLLLSGNAPVYALPGTDAYLLQMEKLELLAAELQAGYEFTNFQMQNW
;
A
#
# COMPACT_ATOMS: atom_id res chain seq x y z
N MET A 1 -67.77 -89.40 24.28
CA MET A 1 -68.02 -88.41 25.34
C MET A 1 -66.86 -87.44 25.34
N ARG A 2 -67.10 -86.14 25.01
CA ARG A 2 -66.33 -84.92 25.38
C ARG A 2 -64.77 -84.97 25.34
N ILE A 3 -63.94 -84.08 24.77
CA ILE A 3 -63.94 -82.62 24.47
C ILE A 3 -62.59 -82.29 23.74
N ALA A 4 -62.66 -81.55 22.62
CA ALA A 4 -61.89 -80.34 22.21
C ALA A 4 -60.33 -80.30 22.01
N PRO A 5 -59.81 -79.29 21.25
CA PRO A 5 -58.73 -79.47 20.27
C PRO A 5 -57.31 -79.04 20.71
N VAL A 6 -56.37 -79.42 19.83
CA VAL A 6 -54.93 -79.15 19.82
C VAL A 6 -54.62 -77.65 19.74
N SER A 7 -53.79 -77.14 20.66
CA SER A 7 -53.14 -75.83 20.55
C SER A 7 -51.62 -76.02 20.70
N ALA A 8 -50.91 -75.88 19.59
CA ALA A 8 -49.45 -75.84 19.56
C ALA A 8 -48.97 -74.47 20.06
N PHE A 9 -48.30 -74.44 21.22
CA PHE A 9 -47.59 -73.26 21.70
C PHE A 9 -46.19 -73.22 21.07
N LEU A 10 -46.05 -72.43 19.99
CA LEU A 10 -44.76 -72.04 19.44
C LEU A 10 -44.14 -70.97 20.35
N LEU A 11 -43.07 -71.33 21.07
CA LEU A 11 -42.19 -70.42 21.77
C LEU A 11 -41.47 -69.53 20.75
N LEU A 12 -41.94 -68.28 20.60
CA LEU A 12 -41.21 -67.22 19.89
C LEU A 12 -40.05 -66.77 20.77
N VAL A 13 -38.86 -67.29 20.50
CA VAL A 13 -37.59 -66.69 20.97
C VAL A 13 -37.37 -65.41 20.16
N PRO A 14 -37.28 -64.21 20.78
CA PRO A 14 -36.94 -63.01 20.05
C PRO A 14 -35.46 -63.10 19.66
N ILE A 15 -35.20 -63.34 18.38
CA ILE A 15 -33.87 -63.12 17.80
C ILE A 15 -33.67 -61.61 17.80
N PHE A 16 -32.95 -61.09 18.80
CA PHE A 16 -32.36 -59.77 18.72
C PHE A 16 -31.33 -59.81 17.60
N LEU A 17 -31.74 -59.36 16.42
CA LEU A 17 -30.83 -58.93 15.36
C LEU A 17 -30.00 -57.77 15.93
N PHE A 18 -28.82 -58.08 16.46
CA PHE A 18 -27.75 -57.10 16.60
C PHE A 18 -27.35 -56.68 15.20
N LEU A 19 -28.05 -55.68 14.65
CA LEU A 19 -27.45 -54.84 13.63
C LEU A 19 -26.18 -54.27 14.28
N PRO A 20 -24.98 -54.47 13.70
CA PRO A 20 -23.81 -53.76 14.21
C PRO A 20 -24.18 -52.28 14.12
N ALA A 21 -24.24 -51.62 15.28
CA ALA A 21 -24.28 -50.17 15.30
C ALA A 21 -23.13 -49.73 14.40
N CYS A 22 -23.45 -49.07 13.29
CA CYS A 22 -22.45 -48.43 12.47
C CYS A 22 -21.79 -47.41 13.40
N VAL A 23 -20.63 -47.77 13.96
CA VAL A 23 -19.82 -46.85 14.74
C VAL A 23 -19.44 -45.78 13.74
N TYR A 24 -20.06 -44.61 13.86
CA TYR A 24 -19.69 -43.45 13.07
C TYR A 24 -18.25 -43.12 13.45
N GLN A 25 -17.31 -43.60 12.64
CA GLN A 25 -15.90 -43.31 12.84
C GLN A 25 -15.70 -41.87 12.40
N GLU A 26 -15.55 -40.97 13.38
CA GLU A 26 -15.27 -39.57 13.11
C GLU A 26 -13.95 -39.51 12.32
N LYS A 27 -14.02 -38.95 11.12
CA LYS A 27 -12.91 -38.85 10.17
C LYS A 27 -12.37 -37.43 10.19
N GLY A 28 -11.06 -37.28 10.36
CA GLY A 28 -10.39 -35.99 10.47
C GLY A 28 -8.88 -36.18 10.55
N CYS A 29 -8.11 -35.11 10.64
CA CYS A 29 -6.67 -35.25 10.80
C CYS A 29 -6.32 -35.90 12.14
N THR A 30 -5.52 -36.98 12.12
CA THR A 30 -5.07 -37.69 13.32
C THR A 30 -3.65 -37.35 13.76
N ASP A 31 -2.92 -36.56 12.97
CA ASP A 31 -1.57 -36.12 13.32
C ASP A 31 -1.63 -34.91 14.26
N ILE A 32 -1.08 -35.08 15.47
CA ILE A 32 -1.06 -34.06 16.53
C ILE A 32 -0.21 -32.82 16.18
N THR A 33 0.64 -32.92 15.15
CA THR A 33 1.47 -31.82 14.65
C THR A 33 0.78 -30.98 13.57
N ALA A 34 -0.39 -31.41 13.07
CA ALA A 34 -1.16 -30.66 12.08
C ALA A 34 -2.03 -29.56 12.70
N LEU A 35 -2.15 -28.43 12.00
CA LEU A 35 -2.94 -27.26 12.37
C LEU A 35 -4.44 -27.52 12.52
N ASN A 36 -4.95 -28.59 11.90
CA ASN A 36 -6.33 -29.04 11.97
C ASN A 36 -6.49 -30.43 12.61
N TYR A 37 -5.56 -30.81 13.49
CA TYR A 37 -5.68 -32.01 14.32
C TYR A 37 -7.05 -32.07 14.99
N ASN A 38 -7.77 -33.18 14.78
CA ASN A 38 -9.03 -33.45 15.46
C ASN A 38 -8.80 -34.56 16.50
N PRO A 39 -8.83 -34.25 17.82
CA PRO A 39 -8.63 -35.26 18.86
C PRO A 39 -9.72 -36.33 18.91
N ASN A 40 -10.87 -36.11 18.29
CA ASN A 40 -11.95 -37.07 18.19
C ASN A 40 -11.88 -37.92 16.90
N ALA A 41 -10.99 -37.60 15.96
CA ALA A 41 -10.83 -38.38 14.74
C ALA A 41 -10.25 -39.76 15.04
N MET A 42 -10.98 -40.81 14.65
CA MET A 42 -10.59 -42.21 14.84
C MET A 42 -9.97 -42.82 13.57
N SER A 43 -9.97 -42.08 12.46
CA SER A 43 -9.28 -42.43 11.21
C SER A 43 -8.85 -41.16 10.51
N ASP A 44 -7.61 -41.16 10.01
CA ASP A 44 -7.16 -40.10 9.11
C ASP A 44 -8.00 -40.10 7.84
N ASN A 45 -8.38 -38.90 7.39
CA ASN A 45 -9.06 -38.67 6.12
C ASN A 45 -8.15 -37.99 5.09
N GLY A 46 -6.86 -37.83 5.40
CA GLY A 46 -5.88 -37.15 4.55
C GLY A 46 -6.01 -35.63 4.56
N SER A 47 -6.79 -35.06 5.49
CA SER A 47 -7.00 -33.60 5.57
C SER A 47 -5.95 -32.87 6.40
N CYS A 48 -4.94 -33.55 6.96
CA CYS A 48 -3.93 -32.93 7.82
C CYS A 48 -3.22 -31.74 7.15
N LEU A 49 -3.35 -30.56 7.77
CA LEU A 49 -2.75 -29.31 7.35
C LEU A 49 -1.51 -29.04 8.20
N TYR A 50 -0.33 -29.26 7.64
CA TYR A 50 0.94 -28.92 8.32
C TYR A 50 1.38 -27.48 8.05
N ALA A 51 0.74 -26.82 7.08
CA ALA A 51 0.94 -25.44 6.70
C ALA A 51 -0.36 -24.90 6.10
N LEU A 52 -0.69 -23.63 6.37
CA LEU A 52 -1.73 -22.92 5.65
C LEU A 52 -1.22 -22.54 4.25
N PRO A 53 -2.05 -22.65 3.21
CA PRO A 53 -1.71 -22.11 1.90
C PRO A 53 -1.71 -20.58 1.94
N VAL A 54 -1.03 -19.96 0.97
CA VAL A 54 -1.10 -18.51 0.75
C VAL A 54 -2.52 -18.19 0.24
N PRO A 55 -3.24 -17.23 0.85
CA PRO A 55 -4.58 -16.87 0.39
C PRO A 55 -4.53 -16.02 -0.89
N ASP A 56 -5.59 -16.11 -1.71
CA ASP A 56 -5.74 -15.33 -2.95
C ASP A 56 -6.02 -13.84 -2.71
N THR A 57 -6.33 -13.45 -1.47
CA THR A 57 -6.52 -12.06 -1.04
C THR A 57 -5.79 -11.86 0.29
N TYR A 58 -5.52 -10.62 0.69
CA TYR A 58 -4.88 -10.33 1.98
C TYR A 58 -5.89 -10.47 3.14
N ARG A 59 -6.42 -11.68 3.34
CA ARG A 59 -7.42 -12.00 4.36
C ARG A 59 -6.97 -13.23 5.14
N PHE A 60 -6.62 -13.02 6.40
CA PHE A 60 -6.21 -14.07 7.33
C PHE A 60 -7.22 -14.18 8.48
N LYS A 61 -7.49 -15.41 8.89
CA LYS A 61 -8.44 -15.71 9.98
C LYS A 61 -7.81 -16.68 10.97
N ARG A 62 -8.25 -16.56 12.22
CA ARG A 62 -8.04 -17.57 13.25
C ARG A 62 -9.41 -17.90 13.83
N GLY A 63 -9.88 -19.13 13.57
CA GLY A 63 -11.30 -19.48 13.68
C GLY A 63 -12.13 -18.69 12.66
N ASP A 64 -13.30 -18.21 13.09
CA ASP A 64 -14.21 -17.44 12.24
C ASP A 64 -13.91 -15.93 12.19
N SER A 65 -12.94 -15.47 12.99
CA SER A 65 -12.59 -14.06 13.14
C SER A 65 -11.33 -13.71 12.36
N THR A 66 -11.29 -12.49 11.82
CA THR A 66 -10.06 -11.94 11.21
C THR A 66 -8.92 -11.92 12.22
N SER A 67 -7.70 -12.17 11.74
CA SER A 67 -6.45 -11.94 12.48
C SER A 67 -5.66 -10.77 11.91
N VAL A 68 -6.24 -10.02 10.96
CA VAL A 68 -5.61 -8.89 10.28
C VAL A 68 -6.08 -7.59 10.90
N ASP A 69 -5.13 -6.72 11.24
CA ASP A 69 -5.42 -5.39 11.78
C ASP A 69 -4.36 -4.37 11.34
N TYR A 70 -4.81 -3.32 10.66
CA TYR A 70 -3.99 -2.20 10.19
C TYR A 70 -4.81 -0.92 10.00
N LYS A 71 -5.94 -0.80 10.70
CA LYS A 71 -6.89 0.32 10.55
C LYS A 71 -6.24 1.68 10.83
N GLU A 72 -5.26 1.70 11.71
CA GLU A 72 -4.47 2.89 12.03
C GLU A 72 -3.72 3.42 10.81
N GLN A 73 -3.13 2.53 10.01
CA GLN A 73 -2.38 2.89 8.81
C GLN A 73 -3.31 3.35 7.67
N VAL A 74 -4.53 2.80 7.61
CA VAL A 74 -5.58 3.31 6.71
C VAL A 74 -5.88 4.77 7.03
N VAL A 75 -6.08 5.12 8.31
CA VAL A 75 -6.32 6.50 8.73
C VAL A 75 -5.13 7.41 8.39
N LEU A 76 -3.88 6.96 8.59
CA LEU A 76 -2.71 7.75 8.22
C LEU A 76 -2.67 8.05 6.71
N ASN A 77 -2.91 7.07 5.85
CA ASN A 77 -2.98 7.30 4.41
C ASN A 77 -4.12 8.24 4.01
N LEU A 78 -5.31 8.10 4.61
CA LEU A 78 -6.45 8.99 4.37
C LEU A 78 -6.15 10.43 4.82
N LEU A 79 -5.43 10.64 5.93
CA LEU A 79 -5.01 11.97 6.37
C LEU A 79 -4.07 12.62 5.35
N ILE A 80 -3.16 11.85 4.74
CA ILE A 80 -2.29 12.34 3.66
C ILE A 80 -3.13 12.80 2.46
N GLU A 81 -4.07 11.98 2.00
CA GLU A 81 -4.96 12.33 0.89
C GLU A 81 -5.84 13.54 1.21
N THR A 82 -6.29 13.69 2.47
CA THR A 82 -7.04 14.87 2.92
C THR A 82 -6.20 16.15 2.86
N ILE A 83 -4.93 16.13 3.28
CA ILE A 83 -4.02 17.28 3.12
C ILE A 83 -3.85 17.61 1.64
N CYS A 84 -3.55 16.60 0.81
CA CYS A 84 -3.31 16.79 -0.61
C CYS A 84 -4.55 17.34 -1.34
N THR A 85 -5.74 16.81 -1.01
CA THR A 85 -7.01 17.29 -1.57
C THR A 85 -7.33 18.70 -1.10
N THR A 86 -7.09 19.01 0.17
CA THR A 86 -7.27 20.38 0.70
C THR A 86 -6.41 21.38 -0.07
N ILE A 87 -5.13 21.07 -0.31
CA ILE A 87 -4.21 21.92 -1.09
C ILE A 87 -4.65 22.00 -2.56
N LYS A 88 -4.98 20.86 -3.17
CA LYS A 88 -5.42 20.79 -4.57
C LYS A 88 -6.63 21.68 -4.83
N ASN A 89 -7.61 21.66 -3.92
CA ASN A 89 -8.85 22.45 -4.05
C ASN A 89 -8.61 23.97 -4.04
N LEU A 90 -7.46 24.46 -3.55
CA LEU A 90 -7.11 25.89 -3.64
C LEU A 90 -6.87 26.36 -5.08
N ALA A 91 -6.57 25.44 -6.00
CA ALA A 91 -6.38 25.74 -7.40
C ALA A 91 -7.69 25.75 -8.21
N GLU A 92 -8.82 25.39 -7.60
CA GLU A 92 -10.11 25.36 -8.29
C GLU A 92 -10.72 26.77 -8.42
N PRO A 93 -11.34 27.12 -9.56
CA PRO A 93 -12.01 28.41 -9.72
C PRO A 93 -13.02 28.69 -8.61
N GLY A 94 -12.91 29.85 -7.94
CA GLY A 94 -13.80 30.23 -6.84
C GLY A 94 -13.40 29.67 -5.46
N ALA A 95 -12.26 28.98 -5.36
CA ALA A 95 -11.69 28.56 -4.08
C ALA A 95 -11.57 29.72 -3.09
N GLN A 96 -11.64 29.38 -1.80
CA GLN A 96 -11.45 30.32 -0.71
C GLN A 96 -10.02 30.18 -0.13
N PRO A 97 -9.42 31.27 0.34
CA PRO A 97 -8.12 31.21 1.00
C PRO A 97 -8.21 30.39 2.29
N ILE A 98 -7.08 29.82 2.72
CA ILE A 98 -6.99 29.03 3.96
C ILE A 98 -6.01 29.64 4.95
N ASP A 99 -6.26 29.36 6.23
CA ASP A 99 -5.27 29.58 7.30
C ASP A 99 -4.31 28.38 7.38
N ALA A 100 -3.03 28.62 7.65
CA ALA A 100 -2.03 27.58 7.85
C ALA A 100 -2.42 26.60 8.99
N ALA A 101 -3.21 27.07 9.96
CA ALA A 101 -3.79 26.28 11.03
C ALA A 101 -4.63 25.09 10.51
N ILE A 102 -5.26 25.19 9.34
CA ILE A 102 -6.08 24.10 8.79
C ILE A 102 -5.18 22.90 8.42
N LEU A 103 -4.11 23.14 7.66
CA LEU A 103 -3.18 22.09 7.25
C LEU A 103 -2.41 21.52 8.45
N THR A 104 -1.96 22.39 9.36
CA THR A 104 -1.26 21.95 10.56
C THR A 104 -2.17 21.19 11.53
N GLN A 105 -3.47 21.52 11.60
CA GLN A 105 -4.43 20.76 12.40
C GLN A 105 -4.62 19.33 11.86
N ILE A 106 -4.78 19.15 10.54
CA ILE A 106 -4.86 17.81 9.93
C ILE A 106 -3.56 17.03 10.19
N TYR A 107 -2.42 17.71 10.11
CA TYR A 107 -1.09 17.11 10.28
C TYR A 107 -0.75 16.72 11.73
N GLN A 108 -1.16 17.52 12.73
CA GLN A 108 -0.67 17.42 14.12
C GLN A 108 -1.68 16.95 15.15
N SER A 109 -2.98 17.09 14.89
CA SER A 109 -4.00 16.82 15.90
C SER A 109 -4.34 15.33 15.97
N SER A 110 -4.17 14.72 17.15
CA SER A 110 -4.61 13.33 17.41
C SER A 110 -6.13 13.19 17.55
N SER A 111 -6.86 14.31 17.57
CA SER A 111 -8.32 14.34 17.66
C SER A 111 -8.97 14.92 16.39
N TYR A 112 -8.21 15.05 15.30
CA TYR A 112 -8.79 15.47 14.03
C TYR A 112 -9.79 14.42 13.55
N ASN A 113 -11.01 14.88 13.24
CA ASN A 113 -12.10 14.01 12.79
C ASN A 113 -12.95 14.70 11.71
N GLY A 114 -12.29 15.27 10.72
CA GLY A 114 -12.95 15.85 9.55
C GLY A 114 -13.56 14.78 8.64
N ALA A 115 -14.23 15.24 7.58
CA ALA A 115 -14.68 14.37 6.51
C ALA A 115 -13.48 13.74 5.79
N ILE A 116 -13.62 12.47 5.40
CA ILE A 116 -12.68 11.81 4.50
C ILE A 116 -12.91 12.36 3.09
N LEU A 117 -11.84 12.87 2.45
CA LEU A 117 -11.91 13.51 1.13
C LEU A 117 -11.50 12.57 -0.02
N SER A 118 -11.06 11.36 0.30
CA SER A 118 -10.68 10.33 -0.66
C SER A 118 -11.88 9.94 -1.53
N SER A 119 -11.71 10.00 -2.85
CA SER A 119 -12.81 9.71 -3.78
C SER A 119 -13.13 8.22 -3.81
N THR A 120 -14.42 7.89 -3.69
CA THR A 120 -15.01 6.56 -3.92
C THR A 120 -15.85 6.54 -5.20
N GLY A 121 -15.67 7.52 -6.08
CA GLY A 121 -16.46 7.68 -7.30
C GLY A 121 -17.95 7.81 -7.01
N GLY A 122 -18.76 6.91 -7.60
CA GLY A 122 -20.21 6.85 -7.40
C GLY A 122 -20.66 6.04 -6.18
N TYR A 123 -19.74 5.37 -5.48
CA TYR A 123 -20.04 4.51 -4.34
C TYR A 123 -20.07 5.28 -3.02
N ALA A 124 -20.85 4.80 -2.05
CA ALA A 124 -20.83 5.34 -0.70
C ALA A 124 -19.55 4.88 0.03
N PRO A 125 -18.87 5.72 0.83
CA PRO A 125 -17.79 5.24 1.68
C PRO A 125 -18.36 4.53 2.94
N LEU A 126 -17.75 3.42 3.37
CA LEU A 126 -18.15 2.73 4.60
C LEU A 126 -17.94 3.59 5.85
N ALA A 127 -16.98 4.52 5.78
CA ALA A 127 -16.70 5.50 6.82
C ALA A 127 -16.60 6.89 6.19
N GLU A 128 -17.31 7.86 6.76
CA GLU A 128 -17.28 9.26 6.33
C GLU A 128 -16.26 10.09 7.14
N THR A 129 -15.86 9.60 8.32
CA THR A 129 -14.96 10.27 9.25
C THR A 129 -13.89 9.33 9.80
N PHE A 130 -12.73 9.87 10.19
CA PHE A 130 -11.57 9.08 10.61
C PHE A 130 -11.85 8.21 11.84
N THR A 131 -12.58 8.73 12.84
CA THR A 131 -12.86 7.99 14.08
C THR A 131 -13.78 6.78 13.89
N GLN A 132 -14.48 6.67 12.75
CA GLN A 132 -15.22 5.45 12.40
C GLN A 132 -14.27 4.30 12.00
N ILE A 133 -13.03 4.60 11.62
CA ILE A 133 -12.00 3.62 11.25
C ILE A 133 -11.06 3.37 12.45
N ALA A 134 -10.39 4.43 12.93
CA ALA A 134 -9.48 4.39 14.08
C ALA A 134 -9.34 5.78 14.73
N THR A 135 -8.96 5.82 16.01
CA THR A 135 -8.82 7.07 16.78
C THR A 135 -7.35 7.35 17.14
N GLY A 136 -7.03 8.59 17.51
CA GLY A 136 -5.72 8.97 18.05
C GLY A 136 -4.62 9.20 17.02
N GLN A 137 -4.90 8.99 15.73
CA GLN A 137 -3.89 9.09 14.68
C GLN A 137 -3.54 10.55 14.34
N ARG A 138 -2.26 10.78 14.08
CA ARG A 138 -1.73 12.06 13.57
C ARG A 138 -0.46 11.81 12.75
N LEU A 139 -0.30 12.54 11.66
CA LEU A 139 0.82 12.36 10.73
C LEU A 139 2.15 12.75 11.36
N SER A 140 2.21 13.89 12.05
CA SER A 140 3.44 14.41 12.68
C SER A 140 4.14 13.44 13.64
N ALA A 141 3.39 12.58 14.35
CA ALA A 141 4.00 11.58 15.23
C ALA A 141 4.60 10.39 14.48
N ASN A 142 4.25 10.23 13.20
CA ASN A 142 4.71 9.15 12.34
C ASN A 142 5.71 9.63 11.28
N VAL A 143 6.09 10.91 11.26
CA VAL A 143 7.13 11.40 10.33
C VAL A 143 8.50 10.92 10.79
N VAL A 144 9.13 10.07 9.97
CA VAL A 144 10.55 9.75 10.08
C VAL A 144 11.35 10.88 9.43
N ASN A 145 12.01 11.68 10.27
CA ASN A 145 12.59 12.98 9.89
C ASN A 145 13.91 12.92 9.09
N THR A 146 14.05 11.94 8.20
CA THR A 146 15.10 11.92 7.18
C THR A 146 14.98 13.16 6.29
N PHE A 147 16.11 13.71 5.84
CA PHE A 147 16.22 14.95 5.04
C PHE A 147 15.42 16.16 5.57
N LYS A 148 15.07 16.19 6.87
CA LYS A 148 14.29 17.24 7.52
C LYS A 148 12.83 17.33 7.05
N ALA A 149 12.23 16.19 6.65
CA ALA A 149 10.86 16.08 6.15
C ALA A 149 9.83 16.90 6.94
N ASP A 150 9.82 16.84 8.28
CA ASP A 150 8.84 17.55 9.11
C ASP A 150 8.91 19.08 8.91
N SER A 151 10.12 19.65 8.98
CA SER A 151 10.30 21.09 8.80
C SER A 151 9.99 21.57 7.38
N MET A 152 10.23 20.73 6.37
CA MET A 152 9.91 21.05 4.98
C MET A 152 8.40 21.06 4.74
N LEU A 153 7.67 20.07 5.30
CA LEU A 153 6.21 20.01 5.24
C LEU A 153 5.57 21.25 5.85
N LEU A 154 5.98 21.64 7.06
CA LEU A 154 5.48 22.85 7.71
C LEU A 154 5.77 24.11 6.90
N THR A 155 6.98 24.22 6.33
CA THR A 155 7.36 25.35 5.46
C THR A 155 6.47 25.43 4.21
N TRP A 156 6.17 24.30 3.57
CA TRP A 156 5.27 24.28 2.41
C TRP A 156 3.83 24.59 2.79
N PHE A 157 3.32 24.11 3.93
CA PHE A 157 1.99 24.45 4.42
C PHE A 157 1.85 25.97 4.63
N ASP A 158 2.82 26.59 5.30
CA ASP A 158 2.84 28.04 5.50
C ASP A 158 2.90 28.80 4.18
N SER A 159 3.77 28.36 3.25
CA SER A 159 3.90 29.00 1.94
C SER A 159 2.61 28.92 1.13
N ILE A 160 1.96 27.75 1.08
CA ILE A 160 0.68 27.54 0.39
C ILE A 160 -0.40 28.41 1.02
N ALA A 161 -0.50 28.46 2.35
CA ALA A 161 -1.48 29.28 3.04
C ALA A 161 -1.29 30.77 2.72
N VAL A 162 -0.06 31.28 2.78
CA VAL A 162 0.27 32.68 2.41
C VAL A 162 -0.08 32.95 0.95
N ARG A 163 0.26 32.04 0.03
CA ARG A 163 -0.05 32.19 -1.40
C ARG A 163 -1.56 32.17 -1.67
N SER A 164 -2.33 31.39 -0.89
CA SER A 164 -3.79 31.34 -1.01
C SER A 164 -4.46 32.69 -0.74
N GLN A 165 -3.82 33.57 0.04
CA GLN A 165 -4.33 34.93 0.31
C GLN A 165 -4.19 35.88 -0.89
N ASN A 166 -3.42 35.50 -1.92
CA ASN A 166 -3.21 36.32 -3.10
C ASN A 166 -4.14 35.86 -4.23
N GLY A 167 -5.08 36.73 -4.62
CA GLY A 167 -6.03 36.46 -5.70
C GLY A 167 -5.42 36.24 -7.09
N MET A 168 -4.13 36.54 -7.29
CA MET A 168 -3.43 36.15 -8.54
C MET A 168 -3.02 34.67 -8.55
N TYR A 169 -2.92 34.04 -7.39
CA TYR A 169 -2.51 32.64 -7.27
C TYR A 169 -3.70 31.73 -6.98
N LEU A 170 -4.58 32.16 -6.07
CA LEU A 170 -5.79 31.42 -5.69
C LEU A 170 -6.69 31.14 -6.90
N GLY A 171 -7.26 29.94 -6.97
CA GLY A 171 -8.05 29.49 -8.11
C GLY A 171 -7.22 29.09 -9.34
N SER A 172 -5.92 28.84 -9.14
CA SER A 172 -5.06 28.22 -10.14
C SER A 172 -3.93 27.42 -9.46
N PRO A 173 -3.23 26.53 -10.19
CA PRO A 173 -2.04 25.82 -9.68
C PRO A 173 -0.90 26.73 -9.19
N ALA A 174 -0.93 28.03 -9.50
CA ALA A 174 0.06 28.99 -8.99
C ALA A 174 0.02 29.14 -7.45
N VAL A 175 -1.09 28.75 -6.80
CA VAL A 175 -1.22 28.76 -5.33
C VAL A 175 -0.23 27.84 -4.64
N TYR A 176 0.09 26.68 -5.25
CA TYR A 176 1.06 25.72 -4.71
C TYR A 176 2.32 25.59 -5.57
N THR A 177 2.50 26.43 -6.59
CA THR A 177 3.72 26.45 -7.40
C THR A 177 4.57 27.66 -7.04
N THR A 178 5.85 27.47 -6.68
CA THR A 178 6.76 28.58 -6.35
C THR A 178 7.08 29.42 -7.59
N THR A 179 7.68 30.60 -7.40
CA THR A 179 8.15 31.43 -8.52
C THR A 179 9.24 30.77 -9.36
N SER A 180 9.98 29.81 -8.78
CA SER A 180 10.98 29.00 -9.50
C SER A 180 10.37 27.76 -10.16
N GLY A 181 9.05 27.54 -10.06
CA GLY A 181 8.37 26.39 -10.66
C GLY A 181 8.30 25.14 -9.79
N PHE A 182 8.69 25.19 -8.52
CA PHE A 182 8.60 24.03 -7.63
C PHE A 182 7.15 23.78 -7.20
N ASN A 183 6.62 22.58 -7.46
CA ASN A 183 5.24 22.21 -7.15
C ASN A 183 5.14 21.67 -5.71
N MET A 184 4.75 22.53 -4.76
CA MET A 184 4.67 22.18 -3.34
C MET A 184 3.61 21.12 -3.04
N LEU A 185 2.54 20.98 -3.85
CA LEU A 185 1.57 19.89 -3.67
C LEU A 185 2.23 18.52 -3.95
N ALA A 186 2.96 18.40 -5.06
CA ALA A 186 3.71 17.19 -5.40
C ALA A 186 4.76 16.85 -4.32
N ALA A 187 5.44 17.87 -3.80
CA ALA A 187 6.43 17.71 -2.74
C ALA A 187 5.79 17.27 -1.41
N VAL A 188 4.68 17.88 -1.01
CA VAL A 188 3.91 17.49 0.19
C VAL A 188 3.44 16.05 0.10
N GLN A 189 2.79 15.67 -1.01
CA GLN A 189 2.25 14.32 -1.20
C GLN A 189 3.34 13.27 -1.08
N THR A 190 4.42 13.43 -1.85
CA THR A 190 5.50 12.45 -1.90
C THR A 190 6.29 12.41 -0.60
N THR A 191 6.53 13.57 0.04
CA THR A 191 7.25 13.63 1.33
C THR A 191 6.45 12.99 2.44
N LEU A 192 5.13 13.21 2.52
CA LEU A 192 4.27 12.54 3.49
C LEU A 192 4.25 11.03 3.26
N GLN A 193 4.09 10.59 2.01
CA GLN A 193 4.07 9.16 1.70
C GLN A 193 5.41 8.49 2.00
N ALA A 194 6.53 9.15 1.70
CA ALA A 194 7.85 8.63 2.00
C ALA A 194 8.12 8.60 3.51
N SER A 195 7.89 9.71 4.21
CA SER A 195 8.27 9.88 5.63
C SER A 195 7.33 9.22 6.63
N VAL A 196 6.05 9.06 6.27
CA VAL A 196 5.05 8.38 7.09
C VAL A 196 4.86 6.96 6.62
N SER A 197 4.49 6.75 5.35
CA SER A 197 4.09 5.42 4.89
C SER A 197 5.30 4.50 4.64
N CYS A 198 6.15 4.85 3.68
CA CYS A 198 7.31 4.03 3.32
C CYS A 198 8.26 3.83 4.50
N ALA A 199 8.67 4.90 5.18
CA ALA A 199 9.66 4.84 6.25
C ALA A 199 9.21 3.92 7.40
N ASN A 200 7.97 4.04 7.87
CA ASN A 200 7.48 3.19 8.96
C ASN A 200 7.26 1.74 8.48
N GLY A 201 6.69 1.53 7.29
CA GLY A 201 6.53 0.18 6.72
C GLY A 201 7.86 -0.56 6.58
N VAL A 202 8.85 0.10 5.97
CA VAL A 202 10.22 -0.41 5.81
C VAL A 202 10.87 -0.69 7.17
N ASN A 203 10.76 0.22 8.13
CA ASN A 203 11.33 0.02 9.47
C ASN A 203 10.72 -1.17 10.21
N ILE A 204 9.40 -1.38 10.08
CA ILE A 204 8.73 -2.53 10.68
C ILE A 204 9.19 -3.83 10.02
N ILE A 205 9.24 -3.89 8.68
CA ILE A 205 9.65 -5.09 7.94
C ILE A 205 11.11 -5.44 8.17
N LYS A 206 12.02 -4.45 8.17
CA LYS A 206 13.43 -4.66 8.54
C LYS A 206 13.56 -5.32 9.91
N ASN A 207 12.74 -4.90 10.89
CA ASN A 207 12.81 -5.34 12.28
C ASN A 207 11.78 -6.42 12.64
N ILE A 208 11.15 -7.06 11.66
CA ILE A 208 10.02 -7.98 11.92
C ILE A 208 10.38 -9.10 12.92
N SER A 209 11.61 -9.63 12.86
CA SER A 209 12.10 -10.70 13.73
C SER A 209 12.19 -10.32 15.21
N ALA A 210 12.12 -9.03 15.56
CA ALA A 210 12.11 -8.57 16.95
C ALA A 210 10.76 -8.83 17.65
N ASN A 211 9.71 -9.14 16.89
CA ASN A 211 8.37 -9.37 17.42
C ASN A 211 8.17 -10.84 17.80
N ALA A 212 7.48 -11.09 18.91
CA ALA A 212 7.14 -12.44 19.32
C ALA A 212 6.08 -13.07 18.38
N ASN A 213 6.23 -14.37 18.10
CA ASN A 213 5.28 -15.13 17.27
C ASN A 213 4.79 -16.43 17.94
N ASN A 214 5.07 -16.60 19.23
CA ASN A 214 4.73 -17.81 19.98
C ASN A 214 3.37 -17.72 20.70
N LEU A 215 2.86 -16.51 20.94
CA LEU A 215 1.62 -16.26 21.68
C LEU A 215 0.82 -15.12 21.06
N LEU A 216 -0.50 -15.14 21.31
CA LEU A 216 -1.39 -14.04 20.94
C LEU A 216 -1.11 -12.79 21.78
N SER A 217 -1.35 -11.63 21.20
CA SER A 217 -1.17 -10.33 21.86
C SER A 217 -2.38 -10.01 22.75
N GLY A 218 -2.31 -10.35 24.03
CA GLY A 218 -3.40 -10.07 24.97
C GLY A 218 -4.72 -10.74 24.55
N THR A 219 -5.77 -9.96 24.34
CA THR A 219 -7.09 -10.44 23.90
C THR A 219 -7.26 -10.43 22.37
N HIS A 220 -6.23 -10.08 21.60
CA HIS A 220 -6.31 -10.00 20.14
C HIS A 220 -6.15 -11.38 19.50
N ASN A 221 -6.68 -11.51 18.29
CA ASN A 221 -6.69 -12.77 17.53
C ASN A 221 -5.41 -12.99 16.68
N TYR A 222 -4.36 -12.22 16.95
CA TYR A 222 -3.09 -12.23 16.25
C TYR A 222 -1.91 -12.28 17.23
N THR A 223 -0.74 -12.75 16.76
CA THR A 223 0.52 -12.59 17.47
C THR A 223 1.08 -11.16 17.28
N PRO A 224 2.04 -10.71 18.11
CA PRO A 224 2.75 -9.45 17.87
C PRO A 224 3.43 -9.38 16.49
N MET A 225 4.04 -10.48 16.01
CA MET A 225 4.68 -10.51 14.70
C MET A 225 3.66 -10.43 13.56
N GLU A 226 2.53 -11.13 13.69
CA GLU A 226 1.42 -11.05 12.75
C GLU A 226 0.91 -9.61 12.60
N HIS A 227 0.60 -8.95 13.71
CA HIS A 227 0.15 -7.56 13.71
C HIS A 227 1.22 -6.59 13.18
N ALA A 228 2.49 -6.79 13.52
CA ALA A 228 3.56 -5.95 12.96
C ALA A 228 3.62 -6.07 11.43
N TRP A 229 3.51 -7.28 10.88
CA TRP A 229 3.47 -7.50 9.44
C TRP A 229 2.25 -6.83 8.80
N ASP A 230 1.08 -6.97 9.42
CA ASP A 230 -0.18 -6.38 8.94
C ASP A 230 -0.12 -4.83 8.93
N LYS A 231 0.48 -4.20 9.95
CA LYS A 231 0.73 -2.75 9.93
C LYS A 231 1.65 -2.33 8.80
N ALA A 232 2.70 -3.09 8.50
CA ALA A 232 3.58 -2.75 7.39
C ALA A 232 2.86 -2.85 6.03
N TRP A 233 2.00 -3.85 5.85
CA TRP A 233 1.09 -3.94 4.71
C TRP A 233 0.16 -2.71 4.62
N GLY A 234 -0.44 -2.30 5.75
CA GLY A 234 -1.29 -1.10 5.80
C GLY A 234 -0.55 0.18 5.43
N PHE A 235 0.75 0.29 5.75
CA PHE A 235 1.59 1.39 5.30
C PHE A 235 1.92 1.32 3.80
N PHE A 236 2.13 0.13 3.23
CA PHE A 236 2.24 -0.03 1.77
C PHE A 236 0.94 0.42 1.08
N GLY A 237 -0.20 0.15 1.72
CA GLY A 237 -1.48 0.75 1.37
C GLY A 237 -2.20 0.05 0.22
N ALA A 238 -2.05 -1.27 0.10
CA ALA A 238 -2.84 -2.06 -0.84
C ALA A 238 -4.17 -2.51 -0.21
N ALA A 239 -5.21 -2.55 -1.03
CA ALA A 239 -6.50 -3.13 -0.69
C ALA A 239 -6.35 -4.63 -0.38
N ALA A 240 -7.13 -5.17 0.55
CA ALA A 240 -7.12 -6.61 0.79
C ALA A 240 -7.48 -7.43 -0.47
N CYS A 241 -8.32 -6.87 -1.35
CA CYS A 241 -8.68 -7.45 -2.64
C CYS A 241 -7.75 -7.06 -3.80
N TRP A 242 -6.60 -6.43 -3.54
CA TRP A 242 -5.68 -5.95 -4.60
C TRP A 242 -5.39 -6.96 -5.73
N PRO A 243 -5.08 -8.25 -5.47
CA PRO A 243 -4.82 -9.22 -6.54
C PRO A 243 -6.07 -9.67 -7.30
N ALA A 244 -7.27 -9.31 -6.85
CA ALA A 244 -8.53 -9.78 -7.44
C ALA A 244 -8.91 -9.03 -8.73
N PHE A 245 -8.19 -7.96 -9.07
CA PHE A 245 -8.43 -7.15 -10.26
C PHE A 245 -7.14 -6.87 -11.02
N GLU A 246 -7.28 -6.69 -12.33
CA GLU A 246 -6.18 -6.43 -13.24
C GLU A 246 -5.48 -5.09 -12.93
N THR A 247 -4.18 -5.04 -13.21
CA THR A 247 -3.37 -3.82 -13.00
C THR A 247 -3.87 -2.63 -13.80
N THR A 248 -4.48 -2.85 -14.96
CA THR A 248 -5.11 -1.79 -15.77
C THR A 248 -6.20 -1.05 -15.00
N VAL A 249 -7.02 -1.75 -14.22
CA VAL A 249 -8.08 -1.15 -13.41
C VAL A 249 -7.47 -0.34 -12.26
N TRP A 250 -6.55 -0.94 -11.50
CA TRP A 250 -5.88 -0.27 -10.38
C TRP A 250 -4.99 0.91 -10.80
N SER A 251 -4.60 0.99 -12.07
CA SER A 251 -3.83 2.12 -12.59
C SER A 251 -4.68 3.38 -12.80
N GLU A 252 -5.98 3.20 -13.04
CA GLU A 252 -6.94 4.26 -13.37
C GLU A 252 -7.74 4.73 -12.16
N GLN A 253 -7.99 3.85 -11.18
CA GLN A 253 -8.75 4.18 -9.98
C GLN A 253 -8.21 3.49 -8.72
N ASN A 254 -8.56 4.06 -7.58
CA ASN A 254 -8.07 3.62 -6.27
C ASN A 254 -9.01 2.66 -5.54
N PHE A 255 -10.20 2.36 -6.05
CA PHE A 255 -11.19 1.57 -5.32
C PHE A 255 -11.88 0.53 -6.19
N MET A 256 -12.34 -0.56 -5.56
CA MET A 256 -13.16 -1.60 -6.19
C MET A 256 -14.18 -2.14 -5.18
N ASP A 257 -15.47 -2.06 -5.51
CA ASP A 257 -16.53 -2.73 -4.73
C ASP A 257 -16.44 -4.24 -4.96
N TYR A 258 -15.69 -4.92 -4.09
CA TYR A 258 -15.31 -6.33 -4.25
C TYR A 258 -16.40 -7.26 -3.73
N ASP A 259 -17.11 -6.87 -2.66
CA ASP A 259 -18.20 -7.66 -2.10
C ASP A 259 -19.58 -7.31 -2.66
N VAL A 260 -19.65 -6.32 -3.56
CA VAL A 260 -20.83 -5.93 -4.35
C VAL A 260 -21.95 -5.39 -3.45
N ASN A 261 -21.57 -4.53 -2.50
CA ASN A 261 -22.48 -3.94 -1.52
C ASN A 261 -22.75 -2.43 -1.74
N ASP A 262 -22.31 -1.88 -2.88
CA ASP A 262 -22.39 -0.45 -3.24
C ASP A 262 -21.65 0.50 -2.29
N THR A 263 -20.76 -0.03 -1.45
CA THR A 263 -20.01 0.70 -0.43
C THR A 263 -18.52 0.37 -0.54
N ILE A 264 -17.64 1.38 -0.41
CA ILE A 264 -16.18 1.17 -0.41
C ILE A 264 -15.64 1.15 1.01
N ASN A 265 -15.02 0.03 1.39
CA ASN A 265 -14.24 -0.08 2.61
C ASN A 265 -12.76 0.24 2.38
N PHE A 266 -12.29 1.36 2.95
CA PHE A 266 -10.91 1.83 2.79
C PHE A 266 -9.81 0.83 3.20
N ALA A 267 -10.11 -0.17 4.03
CA ALA A 267 -9.13 -1.20 4.39
C ALA A 267 -9.08 -2.38 3.40
N SER A 268 -10.23 -2.76 2.83
CA SER A 268 -10.33 -3.98 2.02
C SER A 268 -10.43 -3.73 0.52
N GLU A 269 -10.82 -2.52 0.10
CA GLU A 269 -11.29 -2.21 -1.25
C GLU A 269 -10.66 -0.94 -1.82
N TYR A 270 -9.69 -0.35 -1.12
CA TYR A 270 -9.04 0.90 -1.50
C TYR A 270 -7.52 0.76 -1.54
N ASN A 271 -6.91 1.21 -2.63
CA ASN A 271 -5.49 1.34 -2.84
C ASN A 271 -5.04 2.78 -2.59
N PHE A 272 -3.94 2.91 -1.85
CA PHE A 272 -3.21 4.15 -1.65
C PHE A 272 -1.99 4.20 -2.59
N LEU A 273 -1.16 5.24 -2.43
CA LEU A 273 -0.14 5.64 -3.41
C LEU A 273 0.68 4.46 -3.96
N TYR A 274 1.38 3.70 -3.12
CA TYR A 274 2.35 2.70 -3.61
C TYR A 274 1.69 1.52 -4.33
N ALA A 275 0.51 1.09 -3.88
CA ALA A 275 -0.25 0.04 -4.58
C ALA A 275 -0.72 0.52 -5.96
N GLY A 276 -1.15 1.78 -6.08
CA GLY A 276 -1.49 2.40 -7.37
C GLY A 276 -0.26 2.61 -8.26
N GLU A 277 0.87 3.02 -7.70
CA GLU A 277 2.13 3.16 -8.45
C GLU A 277 2.63 1.82 -8.99
N ALA A 278 2.55 0.74 -8.20
CA ALA A 278 2.88 -0.60 -8.66
C ALA A 278 2.05 -0.97 -9.91
N ALA A 279 0.72 -0.78 -9.84
CA ALA A 279 -0.16 -1.04 -10.97
C ALA A 279 0.18 -0.20 -12.21
N ARG A 280 0.52 1.09 -12.05
CA ARG A 280 0.93 1.97 -13.15
C ARG A 280 2.27 1.57 -13.76
N ARG A 281 3.25 1.16 -12.93
CA ARG A 281 4.56 0.72 -13.41
C ARG A 281 4.51 -0.64 -14.10
N ASP A 282 3.50 -1.46 -13.81
CA ASP A 282 3.29 -2.75 -14.49
C ASP A 282 2.73 -2.61 -15.92
N LEU A 283 2.23 -1.43 -16.32
CA LEU A 283 1.60 -1.21 -17.63
C LEU A 283 2.57 -1.33 -18.83
N ILE A 284 3.88 -1.27 -18.59
CA ILE A 284 4.87 -1.41 -19.67
C ILE A 284 4.95 -2.83 -20.23
N ASN A 285 4.35 -3.83 -19.55
CA ASN A 285 4.23 -5.22 -20.00
C ASN A 285 5.53 -5.83 -20.54
N ASP A 286 6.65 -5.60 -19.83
CA ASP A 286 7.99 -6.03 -20.26
C ASP A 286 8.28 -7.53 -20.04
N GLY A 287 7.35 -8.25 -19.39
CA GLY A 287 7.46 -9.66 -19.02
C GLY A 287 8.52 -9.99 -17.94
N GLN A 288 9.19 -8.97 -17.39
CA GLN A 288 10.27 -9.10 -16.41
C GLN A 288 9.93 -8.46 -15.07
N THR A 289 9.14 -7.39 -15.08
CA THR A 289 8.70 -6.69 -13.88
C THR A 289 7.17 -6.77 -13.77
N ASN A 290 6.73 -7.26 -12.61
CA ASN A 290 5.35 -7.19 -12.18
C ASN A 290 5.35 -6.88 -10.68
N PHE A 291 5.44 -5.59 -10.35
CA PHE A 291 5.47 -5.07 -8.99
C PHE A 291 4.24 -5.52 -8.21
N SER A 292 3.05 -5.42 -8.81
CA SER A 292 1.80 -5.75 -8.13
C SER A 292 1.76 -7.20 -7.70
N GLN A 293 2.05 -8.12 -8.62
CA GLN A 293 2.08 -9.56 -8.34
C GLN A 293 3.22 -9.93 -7.38
N THR A 294 4.43 -9.41 -7.61
CA THR A 294 5.62 -9.77 -6.83
C THR A 294 5.49 -9.28 -5.38
N LEU A 295 5.09 -8.03 -5.18
CA LEU A 295 4.86 -7.47 -3.86
C LEU A 295 3.71 -8.19 -3.16
N PHE A 296 2.56 -8.41 -3.82
CA PHE A 296 1.45 -9.13 -3.20
C PHE A 296 1.85 -10.54 -2.76
N ALA A 297 2.52 -11.30 -3.63
CA ALA A 297 2.99 -12.64 -3.32
C ALA A 297 3.94 -12.65 -2.10
N ALA A 298 4.84 -11.67 -2.01
CA ALA A 298 5.72 -11.52 -0.86
C ALA A 298 4.95 -11.13 0.42
N TRP A 299 3.99 -10.21 0.35
CA TRP A 299 3.17 -9.80 1.49
C TRP A 299 2.31 -10.94 2.04
N ALA A 300 1.51 -11.58 1.18
CA ALA A 300 0.64 -12.68 1.57
C ALA A 300 1.46 -13.93 1.95
N GLY A 301 2.51 -14.24 1.19
CA GLY A 301 3.42 -15.36 1.44
C GLY A 301 4.18 -15.21 2.76
N GLY A 302 4.72 -14.03 3.05
CA GLY A 302 5.41 -13.76 4.31
C GLY A 302 4.47 -13.76 5.51
N ARG A 303 3.25 -13.24 5.37
CA ARG A 303 2.22 -13.32 6.42
C ARG A 303 1.80 -14.76 6.71
N THR A 304 1.71 -15.59 5.67
CA THR A 304 1.47 -17.04 5.75
C THR A 304 2.64 -17.75 6.42
N ALA A 305 3.87 -17.40 6.06
CA ALA A 305 5.10 -17.94 6.63
C ALA A 305 5.22 -17.65 8.14
N ILE A 306 4.73 -16.48 8.60
CA ILE A 306 4.63 -16.16 10.04
C ILE A 306 3.68 -17.16 10.73
N THR A 307 2.48 -17.37 10.19
CA THR A 307 1.52 -18.31 10.78
C THR A 307 2.02 -19.76 10.76
N ASN A 308 2.71 -20.16 9.70
CA ASN A 308 3.32 -21.48 9.54
C ASN A 308 4.67 -21.63 10.28
N GLN A 309 5.15 -20.58 10.94
CA GLN A 309 6.45 -20.53 11.64
C GLN A 309 7.66 -20.89 10.74
N THR A 310 7.60 -20.57 9.46
CA THR A 310 8.67 -20.84 8.49
C THR A 310 9.60 -19.63 8.35
N GLU A 311 10.72 -19.63 9.09
CA GLU A 311 11.67 -18.51 9.12
C GLU A 311 12.31 -18.19 7.75
N VAL A 312 12.64 -19.22 6.98
CA VAL A 312 13.25 -19.06 5.64
C VAL A 312 12.31 -18.29 4.72
N LEU A 313 11.09 -18.77 4.51
CA LEU A 313 10.10 -18.13 3.64
C LEU A 313 9.73 -16.72 4.12
N ARG A 314 9.64 -16.50 5.44
CA ARG A 314 9.41 -15.17 6.01
C ARG A 314 10.56 -14.22 5.69
N SER A 315 11.80 -14.68 5.76
CA SER A 315 12.99 -13.88 5.49
C SER A 315 13.15 -13.56 4.00
N GLU A 316 12.81 -14.52 3.13
CA GLU A 316 12.75 -14.32 1.68
C GLU A 316 11.70 -13.27 1.32
N ALA A 317 10.46 -13.44 1.80
CA ALA A 317 9.39 -12.47 1.59
C ALA A 317 9.76 -11.06 2.10
N ARG A 318 10.35 -10.96 3.30
CA ARG A 318 10.85 -9.70 3.84
C ARG A 318 11.85 -9.03 2.89
N GLN A 319 12.81 -9.79 2.36
CA GLN A 319 13.83 -9.26 1.47
C GLN A 319 13.19 -8.80 0.14
N THR A 320 12.32 -9.60 -0.45
CA THR A 320 11.58 -9.22 -1.66
C THR A 320 10.79 -7.93 -1.48
N ILE A 321 10.09 -7.75 -0.35
CA ILE A 321 9.36 -6.51 -0.06
C ILE A 321 10.30 -5.30 -0.02
N LEU A 322 11.42 -5.41 0.70
CA LEU A 322 12.38 -4.31 0.83
C LEU A 322 12.99 -3.95 -0.52
N ASP A 323 13.36 -4.95 -1.30
CA ASP A 323 13.98 -4.75 -2.61
C ASP A 323 12.99 -4.17 -3.61
N GLU A 324 11.80 -4.75 -3.77
CA GLU A 324 10.83 -4.33 -4.78
C GLU A 324 10.12 -3.03 -4.42
N TRP A 325 9.95 -2.68 -3.14
CA TRP A 325 9.40 -1.37 -2.77
C TRP A 325 10.41 -0.25 -3.10
N GLU A 326 11.71 -0.46 -2.86
CA GLU A 326 12.75 0.48 -3.29
C GLU A 326 12.78 0.59 -4.81
N ARG A 327 12.76 -0.56 -5.50
CA ARG A 327 12.77 -0.64 -6.97
C ARG A 327 11.54 0.02 -7.60
N LEU A 328 10.37 -0.07 -6.96
CA LEU A 328 9.16 0.63 -7.36
C LEU A 328 9.32 2.16 -7.27
N ILE A 329 9.87 2.66 -6.17
CA ILE A 329 10.14 4.10 -5.99
C ILE A 329 11.11 4.60 -7.06
N ALA A 330 12.15 3.82 -7.37
CA ALA A 330 13.10 4.14 -8.43
C ALA A 330 12.45 4.10 -9.83
N ALA A 331 11.61 3.12 -10.13
CA ALA A 331 10.87 3.04 -11.39
C ALA A 331 9.91 4.23 -11.57
N THR A 332 9.26 4.67 -10.50
CA THR A 332 8.45 5.90 -10.52
C THR A 332 9.33 7.16 -10.68
N ALA A 333 10.56 7.19 -10.16
CA ALA A 333 11.49 8.27 -10.48
C ALA A 333 11.86 8.30 -11.97
N VAL A 334 12.11 7.14 -12.60
CA VAL A 334 12.35 7.03 -14.06
C VAL A 334 11.16 7.56 -14.86
N HIS A 335 9.92 7.27 -14.46
CA HIS A 335 8.73 7.82 -15.09
C HIS A 335 8.76 9.35 -15.16
N TYR A 336 8.98 10.00 -14.02
CA TYR A 336 9.00 11.46 -13.95
C TYR A 336 10.22 12.06 -14.63
N LEU A 337 11.35 11.34 -14.68
CA LEU A 337 12.50 11.73 -15.48
C LEU A 337 12.17 11.75 -16.98
N ASN A 338 11.55 10.70 -17.50
CA ASN A 338 11.16 10.62 -18.91
C ASN A 338 10.09 11.65 -19.26
N ALA A 339 9.11 11.85 -18.38
CA ALA A 339 8.09 12.88 -18.54
C ALA A 339 8.70 14.29 -18.53
N LEU A 340 9.66 14.57 -17.62
CA LEU A 340 10.37 15.85 -17.58
C LEU A 340 11.17 16.11 -18.86
N LYS A 341 11.93 15.11 -19.35
CA LYS A 341 12.66 15.21 -20.63
C LYS A 341 11.73 15.51 -21.80
N THR A 342 10.56 14.86 -21.81
CA THR A 342 9.52 15.08 -22.83
C THR A 342 9.00 16.52 -22.78
N ASP A 343 8.57 17.01 -21.61
CA ASP A 343 8.03 18.36 -21.47
C ASP A 343 9.07 19.44 -21.80
N MET A 344 10.33 19.22 -21.41
CA MET A 344 11.43 20.11 -21.78
C MET A 344 11.63 20.21 -23.29
N SER A 345 11.45 19.12 -24.04
CA SER A 345 11.56 19.10 -25.51
C SER A 345 10.44 19.90 -26.21
N LEU A 346 9.34 20.17 -25.50
CA LEU A 346 8.17 20.90 -26.00
C LEU A 346 8.22 22.41 -25.71
N LEU A 347 9.19 22.89 -24.93
CA LEU A 347 9.35 24.31 -24.63
C LEU A 347 9.52 25.14 -25.91
N GLY A 348 8.79 26.25 -26.00
CA GLY A 348 8.74 27.11 -27.19
C GLY A 348 7.88 26.57 -28.34
N THR A 349 7.22 25.43 -28.17
CA THR A 349 6.29 24.86 -29.16
C THR A 349 4.83 25.07 -28.72
N PRO A 350 3.84 24.87 -29.62
CA PRO A 350 2.42 24.88 -29.23
C PRO A 350 2.03 23.82 -28.19
N GLY A 351 2.87 22.80 -27.98
CA GLY A 351 2.65 21.74 -26.99
C GLY A 351 3.26 22.03 -25.62
N GLU A 352 3.83 23.22 -25.41
CA GLU A 352 4.40 23.62 -24.12
C GLU A 352 3.37 23.56 -22.99
N ASP A 353 3.70 22.84 -21.91
CA ASP A 353 2.95 22.81 -20.66
C ASP A 353 3.91 22.94 -19.48
N THR A 354 4.18 24.18 -19.08
CA THR A 354 5.09 24.47 -17.95
C THR A 354 4.53 23.97 -16.61
N GLY A 355 3.21 23.78 -16.48
CA GLY A 355 2.59 23.20 -15.29
C GLY A 355 2.94 21.72 -15.12
N LYS A 356 2.90 20.95 -16.21
CA LYS A 356 3.38 19.56 -16.23
C LYS A 356 4.87 19.46 -15.99
N LEU A 357 5.68 20.29 -16.66
CA LEU A 357 7.12 20.33 -16.47
C LEU A 357 7.48 20.55 -14.98
N ASN A 358 6.85 21.53 -14.34
CA ASN A 358 7.01 21.84 -12.92
C ASN A 358 6.67 20.65 -12.01
N SER A 359 5.58 19.97 -12.32
CA SER A 359 5.11 18.80 -11.57
C SER A 359 6.08 17.63 -11.75
N ASN A 360 6.48 17.33 -12.99
CA ASN A 360 7.39 16.23 -13.31
C ASN A 360 8.77 16.42 -12.69
N PHE A 361 9.31 17.65 -12.74
CA PHE A 361 10.53 17.98 -12.00
C PHE A 361 10.40 17.71 -10.50
N THR A 362 9.30 18.18 -9.90
CA THR A 362 9.15 18.11 -8.44
C THR A 362 8.91 16.68 -7.96
N TYR A 363 8.13 15.89 -8.72
CA TYR A 363 7.97 14.47 -8.44
C TYR A 363 9.29 13.71 -8.59
N LEU A 364 10.06 13.92 -9.67
CA LEU A 364 11.39 13.33 -9.81
C LEU A 364 12.24 13.63 -8.57
N TRP A 365 12.38 14.90 -8.21
CA TRP A 365 13.15 15.32 -7.04
C TRP A 365 12.66 14.64 -5.74
N ALA A 366 11.34 14.53 -5.54
CA ALA A 366 10.77 13.97 -4.32
C ALA A 366 10.90 12.43 -4.24
N TYR A 367 10.75 11.72 -5.36
CA TYR A 367 10.98 10.28 -5.40
C TYR A 367 12.47 9.93 -5.21
N LEU A 368 13.40 10.74 -5.73
CA LEU A 368 14.82 10.59 -5.41
C LEU A 368 15.10 10.75 -3.91
N ASN A 369 14.51 11.76 -3.26
CA ASN A 369 14.63 11.91 -1.80
C ASN A 369 14.01 10.74 -1.02
N SER A 370 12.97 10.11 -1.56
CA SER A 370 12.30 8.96 -0.93
C SER A 370 13.24 7.75 -0.78
N LEU A 371 14.25 7.63 -1.66
CA LEU A 371 15.24 6.55 -1.59
C LEU A 371 16.09 6.61 -0.31
N TYR A 372 16.24 7.76 0.35
CA TYR A 372 16.98 7.87 1.62
C TYR A 372 16.38 7.03 2.78
N TYR A 373 15.15 6.53 2.64
CA TYR A 373 14.54 5.63 3.63
C TYR A 373 15.03 4.17 3.51
N PHE A 374 15.79 3.86 2.45
CA PHE A 374 16.52 2.62 2.27
C PHE A 374 17.99 2.87 2.63
N THR A 375 18.61 1.97 3.39
CA THR A 375 19.90 2.26 4.03
C THR A 375 20.87 1.09 3.89
N PRO A 376 21.92 1.22 3.05
CA PRO A 376 22.09 2.30 2.05
C PRO A 376 21.06 2.16 0.90
N PRO A 377 20.72 3.24 0.18
CA PRO A 377 20.00 3.14 -1.08
C PRO A 377 20.89 2.50 -2.15
N LYS A 378 20.29 1.88 -3.17
CA LYS A 378 21.05 1.19 -4.23
C LYS A 378 21.72 2.13 -5.25
N ALA A 379 21.24 3.37 -5.36
CA ALA A 379 21.81 4.42 -6.22
C ALA A 379 22.36 5.61 -5.39
N ASP A 380 23.29 6.39 -5.95
CA ASP A 380 23.87 7.57 -5.29
C ASP A 380 22.88 8.75 -5.28
N VAL A 381 22.02 8.77 -4.26
CA VAL A 381 20.99 9.81 -4.11
C VAL A 381 21.57 11.23 -4.03
N PRO A 382 22.64 11.50 -3.25
CA PRO A 382 23.30 12.81 -3.27
C PRO A 382 23.71 13.30 -4.67
N ASP A 383 24.35 12.44 -5.47
CA ASP A 383 24.76 12.80 -6.83
C ASP A 383 23.56 13.01 -7.76
N MET A 384 22.56 12.13 -7.71
CA MET A 384 21.32 12.29 -8.50
C MET A 384 20.59 13.60 -8.20
N LEU A 385 20.53 14.02 -6.93
CA LEU A 385 19.92 15.30 -6.55
C LEU A 385 20.76 16.51 -7.01
N LEU A 386 22.09 16.37 -7.05
CA LEU A 386 22.97 17.40 -7.62
C LEU A 386 22.75 17.54 -9.12
N LEU A 387 22.60 16.42 -9.84
CA LEU A 387 22.30 16.38 -11.27
C LEU A 387 20.92 16.95 -11.59
N SER A 388 19.88 16.61 -10.80
CA SER A 388 18.54 17.14 -11.00
C SER A 388 18.46 18.64 -10.75
N GLY A 389 19.21 19.14 -9.75
CA GLY A 389 19.12 20.52 -9.28
C GLY A 389 17.92 20.77 -8.35
N ASN A 390 17.68 22.04 -8.02
CA ASN A 390 16.69 22.47 -7.01
C ASN A 390 15.44 23.17 -7.59
N ALA A 391 15.38 23.35 -8.91
CA ALA A 391 14.25 23.95 -9.60
C ALA A 391 14.19 23.45 -11.06
N PRO A 392 12.99 23.44 -11.69
CA PRO A 392 12.86 23.13 -13.11
C PRO A 392 13.65 24.11 -13.99
N VAL A 393 14.10 23.62 -15.13
CA VAL A 393 14.86 24.38 -16.14
C VAL A 393 13.99 24.60 -17.37
N TYR A 394 13.85 25.86 -17.79
CA TYR A 394 13.02 26.27 -18.94
C TYR A 394 13.85 26.63 -20.18
N ALA A 395 14.98 25.94 -20.38
CA ALA A 395 15.85 26.19 -21.52
C ALA A 395 15.21 25.68 -22.82
N LEU A 396 15.15 26.53 -23.84
CA LEU A 396 14.58 26.16 -25.14
C LEU A 396 15.40 25.05 -25.81
N PRO A 397 14.76 24.09 -26.51
CA PRO A 397 15.45 23.03 -27.23
C PRO A 397 16.53 23.57 -28.18
N GLY A 398 17.70 22.93 -28.15
CA GLY A 398 18.86 23.30 -28.97
C GLY A 398 19.75 24.42 -28.41
N THR A 399 19.41 25.02 -27.27
CA THR A 399 20.32 25.93 -26.56
C THR A 399 21.37 25.16 -25.74
N ASP A 400 22.52 25.78 -25.47
CA ASP A 400 23.57 25.17 -24.63
C ASP A 400 23.06 24.77 -23.24
N ALA A 401 22.18 25.60 -22.65
CA ALA A 401 21.55 25.32 -21.36
C ALA A 401 20.63 24.08 -21.41
N TYR A 402 19.90 23.89 -22.51
CA TYR A 402 19.06 22.71 -22.72
C TYR A 402 19.93 21.45 -22.88
N LEU A 403 20.97 21.52 -23.73
CA LEU A 403 21.87 20.39 -23.98
C LEU A 403 22.57 19.95 -22.68
N LEU A 404 23.05 20.91 -21.89
CA LEU A 404 23.65 20.63 -20.59
C LEU A 404 22.66 19.98 -19.60
N GLN A 405 21.40 20.45 -19.57
CA GLN A 405 20.41 19.86 -18.67
C GLN A 405 20.03 18.44 -19.11
N MET A 406 19.91 18.20 -20.42
CA MET A 406 19.65 16.85 -20.94
C MET A 406 20.80 15.90 -20.60
N GLU A 407 22.06 16.32 -20.75
CA GLU A 407 23.24 15.52 -20.36
C GLU A 407 23.18 15.12 -18.88
N LYS A 408 22.84 16.05 -17.98
CA LYS A 408 22.66 15.75 -16.54
C LYS A 408 21.54 14.74 -16.28
N LEU A 409 20.41 14.87 -16.98
CA LEU A 409 19.29 13.94 -16.85
C LEU A 409 19.65 12.54 -17.41
N GLU A 410 20.50 12.43 -18.43
CA GLU A 410 21.00 11.13 -18.89
C GLU A 410 21.97 10.49 -17.87
N LEU A 411 22.83 11.27 -17.22
CA LEU A 411 23.67 10.76 -16.14
C LEU A 411 22.83 10.25 -14.96
N LEU A 412 21.79 11.00 -14.58
CA LEU A 412 20.84 10.60 -13.54
C LEU A 412 20.11 9.30 -13.93
N ALA A 413 19.68 9.19 -15.20
CA ALA A 413 19.07 7.97 -15.72
C ALA A 413 20.03 6.77 -15.66
N ALA A 414 21.32 6.97 -15.96
CA ALA A 414 22.33 5.92 -15.87
C ALA A 414 22.56 5.44 -14.43
N GLU A 415 22.56 6.35 -13.45
CA GLU A 415 22.64 6.00 -12.03
C GLU A 415 21.44 5.17 -11.56
N LEU A 416 20.21 5.58 -11.93
CA LEU A 416 19.01 4.79 -11.64
C LEU A 416 19.06 3.43 -12.33
N GLN A 417 19.49 3.39 -13.58
CA GLN A 417 19.57 2.15 -14.35
C GLN A 417 20.55 1.16 -13.71
N ALA A 418 21.75 1.64 -13.35
CA ALA A 418 22.80 0.81 -12.76
C ALA A 418 22.44 0.34 -11.34
N GLY A 419 21.93 1.25 -10.49
CA GLY A 419 21.62 0.94 -9.11
C GLY A 419 20.48 -0.09 -8.95
N TYR A 420 19.50 -0.08 -9.86
CA TYR A 420 18.31 -0.93 -9.77
C TYR A 420 18.24 -2.03 -10.83
N GLU A 421 19.32 -2.20 -11.60
CA GLU A 421 19.46 -3.19 -12.66
C GLU A 421 18.32 -3.12 -13.69
N PHE A 422 17.89 -1.90 -14.03
CA PHE A 422 16.81 -1.70 -15.00
C PHE A 422 17.29 -1.98 -16.43
N THR A 423 16.44 -2.64 -17.20
CA THR A 423 16.70 -2.89 -18.62
C THR A 423 16.52 -1.61 -19.43
N ASN A 424 17.14 -1.55 -20.61
CA ASN A 424 16.91 -0.44 -21.55
C ASN A 424 15.42 -0.28 -21.91
N PHE A 425 14.68 -1.40 -21.99
CA PHE A 425 13.25 -1.37 -22.25
C PHE A 425 12.49 -0.66 -21.13
N GLN A 426 12.75 -1.05 -19.88
CA GLN A 426 12.14 -0.42 -18.69
C GLN A 426 12.45 1.08 -18.64
N MET A 427 13.72 1.44 -18.84
CA MET A 427 14.16 2.84 -18.84
C MET A 427 13.47 3.71 -19.90
N GLN A 428 13.00 3.14 -21.01
CA GLN A 428 12.36 3.87 -22.10
C GLN A 428 10.83 3.95 -21.99
N ASN A 429 10.20 2.99 -21.29
CA ASN A 429 8.75 2.81 -21.34
C ASN A 429 8.02 3.22 -20.06
N TRP A 430 8.75 3.40 -18.94
CA TRP A 430 8.18 4.03 -17.75
C TRP A 430 8.08 5.54 -17.91
#